data_AF-A0A382T269-F1
#
_entry.id   AF-A0A382T269-F1
#
_cell.length_a   1.000
_cell.length_b   1.000
_cell.length_c   1.000
_cell.angle_alpha   90.00
_cell.angle_beta   90.00
_cell.angle_gamma   90.00
#
_symmetry.space_group_name_H-M   'P 1'
#
loop_
_entity.id
_entity.type
_entity.pdbx_description
1 polymer ?
#
loop_
_entity_poly.entity_id
_entity_poly.type
_entity_poly.pdbx_seq_one_letter_code
_entity_poly.pdbx_strand_id
1 'polypeptide(L)'
;AAALSTAAGLLLVISTSVSHDLLKKIFLKDISDKQELFFARISAAFAIAIAGYFGIYPPGFVAQVVAFAFGLAAASFFPIILMGIFSKRMNKEGAISGMITGLFFTASYIIYFKFIDPSANFSENWWFGISPEGIGTLGMLFNFIVASSVSRITSPPPKKIQDLVDEIRVPRGARASYHHIKS
;
A
#
# COMPACT_ATOMS: atom_id res chain seq x y z
N ALA A 1 -0.12 -27.25 2.80
CA ALA A 1 -0.31 -26.46 4.04
C ALA A 1 0.03 -24.97 3.87
N ALA A 2 1.25 -24.61 3.41
CA ALA A 2 1.67 -23.21 3.29
C ALA A 2 0.83 -22.35 2.32
N ALA A 3 0.51 -22.85 1.13
CA ALA A 3 -0.31 -22.11 0.15
C ALA A 3 -1.74 -21.84 0.67
N LEU A 4 -2.36 -22.84 1.32
CA LEU A 4 -3.69 -22.70 1.91
C LEU A 4 -3.70 -21.66 3.04
N SER A 5 -2.67 -21.67 3.90
CA SER A 5 -2.55 -20.68 4.98
C SER A 5 -2.35 -19.25 4.45
N THR A 6 -1.58 -19.09 3.38
CA THR A 6 -1.39 -17.80 2.71
C THR A 6 -2.70 -17.31 2.08
N ALA A 7 -3.40 -18.20 1.36
CA ALA A 7 -4.69 -17.87 0.75
C ALA A 7 -5.75 -17.50 1.80
N ALA A 8 -5.83 -18.25 2.90
CA ALA A 8 -6.73 -17.94 4.01
C ALA A 8 -6.39 -16.58 4.65
N GLY A 9 -5.10 -16.28 4.85
CA GLY A 9 -4.65 -14.98 5.35
C GLY A 9 -5.06 -13.83 4.44
N LEU A 10 -4.81 -13.94 3.12
CA LEU A 10 -5.20 -12.92 2.15
C LEU A 10 -6.73 -12.74 2.06
N LEU A 11 -7.49 -13.84 2.15
CA LEU A 11 -8.97 -13.77 2.18
C LEU A 11 -9.48 -13.02 3.42
N LEU A 12 -8.87 -13.24 4.59
CA LEU A 12 -9.21 -12.50 5.81
C LEU A 12 -8.88 -11.00 5.67
N VAL A 13 -7.73 -10.67 5.05
CA VAL A 13 -7.35 -9.28 4.78
C VAL A 13 -8.35 -8.62 3.81
N ILE A 14 -8.74 -9.28 2.71
CA ILE A 14 -9.74 -8.77 1.77
C ILE A 14 -11.09 -8.57 2.49
N SER A 15 -11.53 -9.58 3.23
CA SER A 15 -12.80 -9.58 3.95
C SER A 15 -12.91 -8.41 4.93
N THR A 16 -11.87 -8.20 5.75
CA THR A 16 -11.82 -7.11 6.73
C THR A 16 -11.65 -5.74 6.07
N SER A 17 -10.83 -5.64 5.01
CA SER A 17 -10.67 -4.39 4.25
C SER A 17 -12.00 -3.94 3.63
N VAL A 18 -12.81 -4.87 3.10
CA VAL A 18 -14.12 -4.55 2.53
C VAL A 18 -15.14 -4.23 3.62
N SER A 19 -15.27 -5.06 4.66
CA SER A 19 -16.30 -4.84 5.69
C SER A 19 -16.02 -3.62 6.58
N HIS A 20 -14.78 -3.48 7.04
CA HIS A 20 -14.42 -2.48 8.04
C HIS A 20 -13.98 -1.16 7.39
N ASP A 21 -13.03 -1.21 6.46
CA ASP A 21 -12.46 0.01 5.89
C ASP A 21 -13.34 0.61 4.80
N LEU A 22 -13.89 -0.20 3.90
CA LEU A 22 -14.74 0.30 2.82
C LEU A 22 -16.19 0.53 3.31
N LEU A 23 -16.85 -0.50 3.85
CA LEU A 23 -18.25 -0.37 4.24
C LEU A 23 -18.40 0.44 5.53
N LYS A 24 -17.87 0.00 6.68
CA LYS A 24 -18.11 0.69 7.95
C LYS A 24 -17.53 2.11 8.00
N LYS A 25 -16.28 2.32 7.59
CA LYS A 25 -15.66 3.67 7.70
C LYS A 25 -16.11 4.65 6.61
N ILE A 26 -16.35 4.19 5.38
CA ILE A 26 -16.58 5.09 4.23
C ILE A 26 -18.07 5.16 3.85
N PHE A 27 -18.74 4.03 3.58
CA PHE A 27 -20.09 4.03 2.97
C PHE A 27 -21.26 3.92 3.97
N LEU A 28 -21.15 3.07 4.97
CA LEU A 28 -22.22 2.66 5.89
C LEU A 28 -21.75 2.81 7.34
N LYS A 29 -21.67 4.07 7.81
CA LYS A 29 -21.06 4.44 9.10
C LYS A 29 -21.77 3.89 10.33
N ASP A 30 -23.04 3.53 10.21
CA ASP A 30 -23.90 3.12 11.33
C ASP A 30 -24.22 1.62 11.34
N ILE A 31 -23.40 0.77 10.68
CA ILE A 31 -23.61 -0.67 10.72
C ILE A 31 -23.23 -1.27 12.07
N SER A 32 -24.09 -2.15 12.58
CA SER A 32 -23.80 -2.95 13.77
C SER A 32 -22.70 -3.98 13.50
N ASP A 33 -22.04 -4.45 14.55
CA ASP A 33 -20.97 -5.47 14.43
C ASP A 33 -21.50 -6.79 13.82
N LYS A 34 -22.78 -7.10 14.04
CA LYS A 34 -23.44 -8.26 13.39
C LYS A 34 -23.54 -8.08 11.88
N GLN A 35 -23.89 -6.87 11.42
CA GLN A 35 -23.97 -6.56 10.00
C GLN A 35 -22.57 -6.49 9.37
N GLU A 36 -21.60 -5.91 10.06
CA GLU A 36 -20.19 -5.91 9.61
C GLU A 36 -19.67 -7.34 9.40
N LEU A 37 -19.91 -8.25 10.36
CA LEU A 37 -19.52 -9.65 10.24
C LEU A 37 -20.23 -10.35 9.08
N PHE A 38 -21.49 -10.00 8.82
CA PHE A 38 -22.24 -10.51 7.68
C PHE A 38 -21.61 -10.07 6.34
N PHE A 39 -21.29 -8.77 6.20
CA PHE A 39 -20.61 -8.26 5.01
C PHE A 39 -19.20 -8.84 4.83
N ALA A 40 -18.47 -9.06 5.93
CA ALA A 40 -17.17 -9.72 5.91
C ALA A 40 -17.28 -11.13 5.29
N ARG A 41 -18.28 -11.92 5.70
CA ARG A 41 -18.54 -13.26 5.16
C ARG A 41 -18.95 -13.22 3.69
N ILE A 42 -19.79 -12.27 3.28
CA ILE A 42 -20.16 -12.08 1.88
C ILE A 42 -18.93 -11.76 1.04
N SER A 43 -18.09 -10.83 1.50
CA SER A 43 -16.86 -10.46 0.79
C SER A 43 -15.91 -11.67 0.65
N ALA A 44 -15.78 -12.48 1.68
CA ALA A 44 -14.96 -13.68 1.64
C ALA A 44 -15.53 -14.72 0.66
N ALA A 45 -16.83 -14.97 0.69
CA ALA A 45 -17.50 -15.90 -0.22
C ALA A 45 -17.36 -15.45 -1.68
N PHE A 46 -17.53 -14.16 -1.95
CA PHE A 46 -17.35 -13.58 -3.28
C PHE A 46 -15.90 -13.70 -3.78
N ALA A 47 -14.93 -13.40 -2.93
CA ALA A 47 -13.52 -13.56 -3.27
C ALA A 47 -13.15 -15.02 -3.57
N ILE A 48 -13.67 -15.98 -2.78
CA ILE A 48 -13.48 -17.43 -3.02
C ILE A 48 -14.11 -17.84 -4.35
N ALA A 49 -15.31 -17.34 -4.68
CA ALA A 49 -15.98 -17.66 -5.93
C ALA A 49 -15.15 -17.20 -7.15
N ILE A 50 -14.63 -15.97 -7.13
CA ILE A 50 -13.76 -15.43 -8.19
C ILE A 50 -12.45 -16.20 -8.27
N ALA A 51 -11.80 -16.46 -7.13
CA ALA A 51 -10.55 -17.20 -7.08
C ALA A 51 -10.71 -18.64 -7.59
N GLY A 52 -11.82 -19.31 -7.24
CA GLY A 52 -12.16 -20.63 -7.75
C GLY A 52 -12.39 -20.62 -9.27
N TYR A 53 -13.11 -19.61 -9.77
CA TYR A 53 -13.34 -19.45 -11.21
C TYR A 53 -12.04 -19.29 -12.00
N PHE A 54 -11.17 -18.35 -11.60
CA PHE A 54 -9.86 -18.18 -12.24
C PHE A 54 -8.89 -19.33 -11.94
N GLY A 55 -9.11 -20.12 -10.89
CA GLY A 55 -8.35 -21.33 -10.61
C GLY A 55 -8.64 -22.44 -11.63
N ILE A 56 -9.89 -22.57 -12.08
CA ILE A 56 -10.29 -23.54 -13.12
C ILE A 56 -9.89 -23.03 -14.51
N TYR A 57 -10.07 -21.73 -14.77
CA TYR A 57 -9.76 -21.09 -16.05
C TYR A 57 -8.68 -20.02 -15.86
N PRO A 58 -7.41 -20.40 -15.70
CA PRO A 58 -6.34 -19.45 -15.41
C PRO A 58 -6.08 -18.53 -16.60
N PRO A 59 -6.11 -17.19 -16.41
CA PRO A 59 -5.71 -16.27 -17.46
C PRO A 59 -4.19 -16.38 -17.71
N GLY A 60 -3.75 -16.21 -18.96
CA GLY A 60 -2.33 -16.30 -19.33
C GLY A 60 -1.41 -15.25 -18.70
N PHE A 61 -1.96 -14.32 -17.92
CA PHE A 61 -1.27 -13.14 -17.38
C PHE A 61 -1.42 -12.99 -15.85
N VAL A 62 -1.77 -14.05 -15.11
CA VAL A 62 -1.89 -14.00 -13.62
C VAL A 62 -0.65 -13.40 -12.97
N ALA A 63 0.54 -13.90 -13.32
CA ALA A 63 1.79 -13.44 -12.74
C ALA A 63 2.04 -11.94 -13.01
N GLN A 64 1.65 -11.44 -14.19
CA GLN A 64 1.80 -10.03 -14.55
C GLN A 64 0.86 -9.14 -13.72
N VAL A 65 -0.41 -9.53 -13.56
CA VAL A 65 -1.36 -8.78 -12.73
C VAL A 65 -0.92 -8.71 -11.27
N VAL A 66 -0.38 -9.81 -10.74
CA VAL A 66 0.21 -9.83 -9.40
C VAL A 66 1.41 -8.87 -9.32
N ALA A 67 2.31 -8.91 -10.30
CA ALA A 67 3.46 -8.01 -10.35
C ALA A 67 3.02 -6.53 -10.41
N PHE A 68 2.01 -6.19 -11.22
CA PHE A 68 1.47 -4.82 -11.28
C PHE A 68 0.87 -4.39 -9.94
N ALA A 69 0.09 -5.25 -9.28
CA ALA A 69 -0.51 -4.94 -7.99
C ALA A 69 0.55 -4.65 -6.92
N PHE A 70 1.59 -5.49 -6.82
CA PHE A 70 2.70 -5.26 -5.89
C PHE A 70 3.54 -4.05 -6.29
N GLY A 71 3.79 -3.83 -7.58
CA GLY A 71 4.53 -2.67 -8.08
C GLY A 71 3.83 -1.35 -7.76
N LEU A 72 2.51 -1.27 -7.99
CA LEU A 72 1.69 -0.10 -7.66
C LEU A 72 1.62 0.13 -6.15
N ALA A 73 1.45 -0.93 -5.35
CA ALA A 73 1.46 -0.85 -3.89
C ALA A 73 2.82 -0.39 -3.33
N ALA A 74 3.91 -0.93 -3.86
CA ALA A 74 5.27 -0.52 -3.49
C ALA A 74 5.55 0.94 -3.89
N ALA A 75 5.08 1.38 -5.05
CA ALA A 75 5.26 2.76 -5.50
C ALA A 75 4.45 3.79 -4.71
N SER A 76 3.36 3.37 -4.05
CA SER A 76 2.42 4.26 -3.35
C SER A 76 2.55 4.19 -1.83
N PHE A 77 2.26 3.03 -1.24
CA PHE A 77 2.11 2.89 0.21
C PHE A 77 3.44 2.75 0.94
N PHE A 78 4.38 1.99 0.38
CA PHE A 78 5.61 1.66 1.09
C PHE A 78 6.41 2.90 1.53
N PRO A 79 6.71 3.89 0.65
CA PRO A 79 7.42 5.10 1.05
C PRO A 79 6.71 5.88 2.15
N ILE A 80 5.40 6.02 2.02
CA ILE A 80 4.60 6.83 2.95
C ILE A 80 4.49 6.16 4.31
N ILE A 81 4.31 4.84 4.37
CA ILE A 81 4.29 4.10 5.64
C ILE A 81 5.67 4.20 6.30
N LEU A 82 6.75 3.99 5.54
CA LEU A 82 8.10 4.06 6.08
C LEU A 82 8.40 5.45 6.64
N MET A 83 8.13 6.50 5.87
CA MET A 83 8.35 7.87 6.32
C MET A 83 7.37 8.29 7.42
N GLY A 84 6.14 7.77 7.45
CA GLY A 84 5.18 8.05 8.50
C GLY A 84 5.63 7.53 9.87
N ILE A 85 6.31 6.38 9.90
CA ILE A 85 6.88 5.80 11.13
C ILE A 85 8.23 6.44 11.49
N PHE A 86 9.09 6.68 10.50
CA PHE A 86 10.49 7.09 10.71
C PHE A 86 10.79 8.58 10.45
N SER A 87 9.82 9.41 10.07
CA SER A 87 9.98 10.87 9.93
C SER A 87 8.92 11.66 10.70
N LYS A 88 9.34 12.53 11.62
CA LYS A 88 8.45 13.50 12.30
C LYS A 88 7.99 14.61 11.37
N ARG A 89 8.67 14.78 10.23
CA ARG A 89 8.40 15.86 9.28
C ARG A 89 7.35 15.49 8.25
N MET A 90 7.08 14.20 8.07
CA MET A 90 6.10 13.72 7.11
C MET A 90 4.71 14.22 7.48
N ASN A 91 4.02 14.83 6.51
CA ASN A 91 2.71 15.42 6.66
C ASN A 91 1.75 14.92 5.57
N LYS A 92 0.48 15.29 5.70
CA LYS A 92 -0.58 14.86 4.78
C LYS A 92 -0.29 15.25 3.33
N GLU A 93 0.13 16.50 3.10
CA GLU A 93 0.39 17.00 1.75
C GLU A 93 1.54 16.24 1.08
N GLY A 94 2.66 16.05 1.80
CA GLY A 94 3.78 15.24 1.30
C GLY A 94 3.37 13.80 1.02
N ALA A 95 2.58 13.19 1.90
CA ALA A 95 2.08 11.84 1.71
C ALA A 95 1.21 11.71 0.45
N ILE A 96 0.25 12.62 0.26
CA ILE A 96 -0.66 12.59 -0.90
C ILE A 96 0.11 12.85 -2.20
N SER A 97 0.95 13.88 -2.25
CA SER A 97 1.74 14.18 -3.46
C SER A 97 2.68 13.04 -3.83
N GLY A 98 3.31 12.39 -2.83
CA GLY A 98 4.13 11.21 -3.05
C GLY A 98 3.36 10.03 -3.62
N MET A 99 2.22 9.68 -2.99
CA MET A 99 1.35 8.58 -3.47
C MET A 99 0.87 8.82 -4.90
N ILE A 100 0.39 10.03 -5.20
CA ILE A 100 -0.08 10.37 -6.55
C ILE A 100 1.07 10.25 -7.56
N THR A 101 2.25 10.78 -7.25
CA THR A 101 3.41 10.71 -8.15
C THR A 101 3.81 9.26 -8.43
N GLY A 102 4.02 8.46 -7.38
CA GLY A 102 4.46 7.08 -7.53
C GLY A 102 3.42 6.20 -8.24
N LEU A 103 2.14 6.37 -7.90
CA LEU A 103 1.03 5.66 -8.54
C LEU A 103 0.91 6.06 -10.01
N PHE A 104 0.87 7.36 -10.30
CA PHE A 104 0.69 7.87 -11.65
C PHE A 104 1.85 7.45 -12.55
N PHE A 105 3.10 7.64 -12.12
CA PHE A 105 4.27 7.21 -12.88
C PHE A 105 4.21 5.71 -13.20
N THR A 106 4.00 4.87 -12.18
CA THR A 106 3.98 3.41 -12.33
C THR A 106 2.83 2.96 -13.21
N ALA A 107 1.62 3.50 -12.98
CA ALA A 107 0.43 3.15 -13.75
C ALA A 107 0.56 3.60 -15.21
N SER A 108 1.00 4.84 -15.47
CA SER A 108 1.19 5.35 -16.83
C SER A 108 2.20 4.51 -17.62
N TYR A 109 3.31 4.09 -16.98
CA TYR A 109 4.30 3.24 -17.64
C TYR A 109 3.73 1.85 -17.98
N ILE A 110 3.03 1.22 -17.03
CA ILE A 110 2.36 -0.07 -17.27
C ILE A 110 1.32 0.05 -18.39
N ILE A 111 0.46 1.08 -18.32
CA ILE A 111 -0.61 1.31 -19.29
C ILE A 111 -0.02 1.50 -20.69
N TYR A 112 1.04 2.30 -20.81
CA TYR A 112 1.69 2.58 -22.08
C TYR A 112 2.20 1.30 -22.76
N PHE A 113 3.04 0.53 -22.08
CA PHE A 113 3.67 -0.66 -22.67
C PHE A 113 2.78 -1.90 -22.75
N LYS A 114 1.73 -1.99 -21.93
CA LYS A 114 0.87 -3.19 -21.90
C LYS A 114 -0.47 -3.03 -22.60
N PHE A 115 -0.96 -1.79 -22.75
CA PHE A 115 -2.30 -1.53 -23.27
C PHE A 115 -2.33 -0.56 -24.45
N ILE A 116 -1.48 0.47 -24.48
CA ILE A 116 -1.49 1.48 -25.56
C ILE A 116 -0.61 1.06 -26.73
N ASP A 117 0.65 0.72 -26.48
CA ASP A 117 1.58 0.24 -27.49
C ASP A 117 2.31 -1.03 -27.02
N PRO A 118 1.61 -2.19 -27.10
CA PRO A 118 2.24 -3.47 -26.80
C PRO A 118 3.39 -3.83 -27.74
N SER A 119 3.44 -3.24 -28.94
CA SER A 119 4.49 -3.52 -29.92
C SER A 119 5.82 -2.88 -29.52
N ALA A 120 5.78 -1.76 -28.81
CA ALA A 120 6.94 -1.11 -28.22
C ALA A 120 7.49 -1.80 -26.97
N ASN A 121 6.85 -2.88 -26.46
CA ASN A 121 7.24 -3.54 -25.22
C ASN A 121 8.43 -4.51 -25.39
N PHE A 122 9.59 -3.96 -25.71
CA PHE A 122 10.87 -4.66 -25.78
C PHE A 122 11.97 -3.87 -25.09
N SER A 123 13.05 -4.56 -24.70
CA SER A 123 14.07 -4.04 -23.78
C SER A 123 14.73 -2.73 -24.16
N GLU A 124 14.81 -2.40 -25.46
CA GLU A 124 15.41 -1.15 -25.95
C GLU A 124 14.57 0.09 -25.62
N ASN A 125 13.25 -0.06 -25.52
CA ASN A 125 12.35 1.05 -25.19
C ASN A 125 12.13 1.20 -23.68
N TRP A 126 12.59 0.23 -22.88
CA TRP A 126 12.40 0.25 -21.43
C TRP A 126 13.35 1.23 -20.76
N TRP A 127 12.80 2.02 -19.83
CA TRP A 127 13.59 2.93 -19.02
C TRP A 127 14.57 2.14 -18.16
N PHE A 128 15.87 2.36 -18.38
CA PHE A 128 16.94 1.65 -17.69
C PHE A 128 16.86 0.11 -17.84
N GLY A 129 16.22 -0.38 -18.90
CA GLY A 129 16.00 -1.81 -19.09
C GLY A 129 14.99 -2.43 -18.12
N ILE A 130 14.19 -1.62 -17.41
CA ILE A 130 13.21 -2.08 -16.43
C ILE A 130 11.87 -2.37 -17.13
N SER A 131 11.45 -3.63 -17.06
CA SER A 131 10.18 -4.05 -17.64
C SER A 131 8.99 -3.40 -16.91
N PRO A 132 7.80 -3.32 -17.54
CA PRO A 132 6.60 -2.79 -16.91
C PRO A 132 6.22 -3.49 -15.60
N GLU A 133 6.54 -4.77 -15.44
CA GLU A 133 6.30 -5.53 -14.22
C GLU A 133 7.19 -5.08 -13.04
N GLY A 134 8.39 -4.56 -13.32
CA GLY A 134 9.38 -4.15 -12.31
C GLY A 134 9.42 -2.64 -12.02
N ILE A 135 8.72 -1.83 -12.81
CA ILE A 135 8.83 -0.36 -12.80
C ILE A 135 8.39 0.29 -11.48
N GLY A 136 7.63 -0.42 -10.64
CA GLY A 136 7.19 0.05 -9.34
C GLY A 136 8.34 0.46 -8.41
N THR A 137 9.54 -0.09 -8.61
CA THR A 137 10.76 0.32 -7.88
C THR A 137 11.16 1.77 -8.17
N LEU A 138 11.09 2.21 -9.43
CA LEU A 138 11.33 3.61 -9.79
C LEU A 138 10.19 4.51 -9.30
N GLY A 139 8.94 4.05 -9.40
CA GLY A 139 7.79 4.76 -8.83
C GLY A 139 7.93 5.01 -7.33
N MET A 140 8.45 4.02 -6.60
CA MET A 140 8.76 4.12 -5.17
C MET A 140 9.81 5.20 -4.90
N LEU A 141 10.89 5.27 -5.69
CA LEU A 141 11.91 6.31 -5.56
C LEU A 141 11.34 7.71 -5.83
N PHE A 142 10.53 7.86 -6.88
CA PHE A 142 9.87 9.14 -7.16
C PHE A 142 8.92 9.56 -6.04
N ASN A 143 8.18 8.62 -5.46
CA ASN A 143 7.35 8.90 -4.29
C ASN A 143 8.22 9.36 -3.10
N PHE A 144 9.32 8.67 -2.76
CA PHE A 144 10.22 9.12 -1.69
C PHE A 144 10.72 10.54 -1.89
N ILE A 145 11.16 10.87 -3.11
CA ILE A 145 11.70 12.18 -3.47
C ILE A 145 10.61 13.25 -3.34
N VAL A 146 9.44 13.03 -3.96
CA VAL A 146 8.35 14.01 -3.95
C VAL A 146 7.79 14.18 -2.54
N ALA A 147 7.50 13.09 -1.83
CA ALA A 147 6.97 13.17 -0.47
C ALA A 147 7.94 13.87 0.49
N SER A 148 9.24 13.57 0.40
CA SER A 148 10.25 14.25 1.22
C SER A 148 10.37 15.74 0.88
N SER A 149 10.30 16.09 -0.40
CA SER A 149 10.41 17.48 -0.85
C SER A 149 9.18 18.29 -0.46
N VAL A 150 7.99 17.79 -0.80
CA VAL A 150 6.71 18.46 -0.50
C VAL A 150 6.51 18.54 1.01
N SER A 151 6.81 17.49 1.78
CA SER A 151 6.67 17.55 3.23
C SER A 151 7.55 18.64 3.82
N ARG A 152 8.79 18.85 3.35
CA ARG A 152 9.69 19.91 3.86
C ARG A 152 9.21 21.32 3.53
N ILE A 153 8.55 21.51 2.38
CA ILE A 153 8.08 22.81 1.91
C ILE A 153 6.73 23.19 2.55
N THR A 154 5.87 22.22 2.81
CA THR A 154 4.52 22.42 3.37
C THR A 154 4.51 22.43 4.90
N SER A 155 3.42 22.87 5.52
CA SER A 155 3.32 23.04 6.98
C SER A 155 3.69 21.77 7.77
N PRO A 156 4.45 21.88 8.88
CA PRO A 156 4.79 20.73 9.70
C PRO A 156 3.54 20.07 10.30
N PRO A 157 3.57 18.74 10.52
CA PRO A 157 2.45 18.06 11.15
C PRO A 157 2.24 18.56 12.59
N PRO A 158 1.01 18.53 13.14
CA PRO A 158 0.74 18.97 14.51
C PRO A 158 1.61 18.22 15.54
N LYS A 159 1.94 18.88 16.66
CA LYS A 159 2.80 18.29 17.72
C LYS A 159 2.33 16.91 18.17
N LYS A 160 1.02 16.72 18.38
CA LYS A 160 0.41 15.43 18.70
C LYS A 160 0.83 14.29 17.75
N ILE A 161 0.95 14.56 16.45
CA ILE A 161 1.37 13.55 15.46
C ILE A 161 2.87 13.28 15.58
N GLN A 162 3.67 14.33 15.81
CA GLN A 162 5.12 14.17 16.04
C GLN A 162 5.41 13.36 17.32
N ASP A 163 4.62 13.59 18.37
CA ASP A 163 4.72 12.88 19.66
C ASP A 163 4.35 11.40 19.49
N LEU A 164 3.31 11.08 18.71
CA LEU A 164 2.97 9.70 18.36
C LEU A 164 4.12 8.98 17.64
N VAL A 165 4.79 9.69 16.71
CA VAL A 165 5.96 9.15 16.01
C VAL A 165 7.12 8.90 16.99
N ASP A 166 7.32 9.76 17.99
CA ASP A 166 8.33 9.55 19.04
C ASP A 166 8.02 8.36 19.94
N GLU A 167 6.76 8.17 20.31
CA GLU A 167 6.33 7.02 21.11
C GLU A 167 6.52 5.70 20.37
N ILE A 168 6.25 5.66 19.06
CA ILE A 168 6.47 4.47 18.23
C ILE A 168 7.97 4.14 18.13
N ARG A 169 8.84 5.15 18.11
CA ARG A 169 10.30 4.95 17.99
C ARG A 169 10.97 4.56 19.30
N VAL A 170 10.45 5.01 20.44
CA VAL A 170 11.05 4.75 21.75
C VAL A 170 10.25 3.66 22.46
N PRO A 171 10.73 2.40 22.48
CA PRO A 171 9.99 1.30 23.11
C PRO A 171 9.72 1.59 24.60
N ARG A 172 8.51 1.23 25.04
CA ARG A 172 8.07 1.35 26.45
C ARG A 172 9.03 0.56 27.34
N GLY A 173 9.92 1.26 28.04
CA GLY A 173 10.96 0.69 28.90
C GLY A 173 12.27 1.49 28.88
N ALA A 174 12.61 2.11 27.74
CA ALA A 174 13.83 2.92 27.63
C ALA A 174 13.79 4.19 28.52
N ARG A 175 12.60 4.79 28.70
CA ARG A 175 12.43 5.96 29.61
C ARG A 175 12.52 5.59 31.10
N ALA A 176 12.15 4.37 31.49
CA ALA A 176 12.23 3.93 32.89
C ALA A 176 13.69 3.79 33.36
N SER A 177 14.60 3.37 32.48
CA SER A 177 16.03 3.26 32.80
C SER A 177 16.74 4.62 32.95
N TYR A 178 16.25 5.67 32.29
CA TYR A 178 16.81 7.02 32.44
C TYR A 178 16.56 7.65 33.81
N HIS A 179 15.50 7.24 34.51
CA HIS A 179 15.19 7.74 35.86
C HIS A 179 15.99 7.02 36.96
N HIS A 180 16.46 5.79 36.74
CA HIS A 180 17.25 5.04 37.72
C HIS A 180 18.75 5.38 37.72
N ILE A 181 19.28 6.04 36.68
CA ILE A 181 20.71 6.42 36.60
C ILE A 181 20.95 7.81 37.22
N LYS A 182 19.89 8.59 37.50
CA LYS A 182 19.97 9.95 38.05
C LYS A 182 19.44 10.10 39.48
N SER A 183 19.35 9.02 40.26
CA SER A 183 19.07 9.09 41.70
C SER A 183 20.32 8.86 42.52
#